data_AF-A0A351MFY8-F1
#
_entry.id   AF-A0A351MFY8-F1
#
_cell.length_a   1.000
_cell.length_b   1.000
_cell.length_c   1.000
_cell.angle_alpha   90.00
_cell.angle_beta   90.00
_cell.angle_gamma   90.00
#
_symmetry.space_group_name_H-M   'P 1'
#
loop_
_entity.id
_entity.type
_entity.pdbx_description
1 polymer ?
#
loop_
_entity_poly.entity_id
_entity_poly.type
_entity_poly.pdbx_seq_one_letter_code
_entity_poly.pdbx_strand_id
1 'polypeptide(L)'
;MNPLRLVAAYYRSQGLWPTLRKVLRYPLRWLPGRSAEAAPKAHLLLPDARARFTDIFERRVWGAEESASGYGSSIEYTRRLRAALPQLFAQLRVSRVLDAPCGDFNWMRLVVESNDIDYIGGDIVEPLIAQNRARYTLPRVSFLPLDITT
;
A
#
# COMPACT_ATOMS: atom_id res chain seq x y z
N MET A 1 -0.03 2.20 -33.13
CA MET A 1 0.04 3.23 -32.08
C MET A 1 1.48 3.73 -32.00
N ASN A 2 1.76 5.00 -32.32
CA ASN A 2 3.14 5.46 -32.53
C ASN A 2 3.86 5.69 -31.17
N PRO A 3 4.90 4.91 -30.83
CA PRO A 3 5.60 5.01 -29.54
C PRO A 3 6.21 6.40 -29.30
N LEU A 4 6.61 7.11 -30.37
CA LEU A 4 7.15 8.47 -30.27
C LEU A 4 6.10 9.47 -29.77
N ARG A 5 4.81 9.25 -30.04
CA ARG A 5 3.74 10.12 -29.53
C ARG A 5 3.51 9.93 -28.03
N LEU A 6 3.63 8.69 -27.52
CA LEU A 6 3.52 8.41 -26.09
C LEU A 6 4.69 9.00 -25.32
N VAL A 7 5.91 8.84 -25.85
CA VAL A 7 7.12 9.42 -25.30
C VAL A 7 7.03 10.95 -25.30
N ALA A 8 6.59 11.56 -26.40
CA ALA A 8 6.39 13.01 -26.48
C ALA A 8 5.30 13.52 -25.51
N ALA A 9 4.21 12.77 -25.31
CA ALA A 9 3.16 13.13 -24.35
C ALA A 9 3.63 13.01 -22.89
N TYR A 10 4.40 11.97 -22.58
CA TYR A 10 5.06 11.81 -21.28
C TYR A 10 6.02 12.98 -20.99
N TYR A 11 6.87 13.35 -21.94
CA TYR A 11 7.82 14.44 -21.76
C TYR A 11 7.18 15.84 -21.79
N ARG A 12 6.03 16.02 -22.46
CA ARG A 12 5.25 17.26 -22.38
C ARG A 12 4.54 17.42 -21.03
N SER A 13 4.07 16.32 -20.43
CA SER A 13 3.32 16.34 -19.16
C SER A 13 4.21 16.34 -17.92
N GLN A 14 5.34 15.63 -17.96
CA GLN A 14 6.29 15.50 -16.84
C GLN A 14 7.54 16.37 -17.01
N GLY A 15 7.71 17.00 -18.18
CA GLY A 15 8.87 17.81 -18.54
C GLY A 15 10.12 16.98 -18.87
N LEU A 16 10.84 17.39 -19.92
CA LEU A 16 12.21 16.91 -20.17
C LEU A 16 13.14 17.28 -19.01
N TRP A 17 12.91 18.44 -18.39
CA TRP A 17 13.78 19.00 -17.37
C TRP A 17 13.80 18.21 -16.06
N PRO A 18 12.68 17.76 -15.47
CA PRO A 18 12.70 16.88 -14.31
C PRO A 18 13.42 15.55 -14.56
N THR A 19 13.26 14.98 -15.76
CA THR A 19 13.93 13.74 -16.17
C THR A 19 15.43 13.93 -16.33
N LEU A 20 15.86 14.97 -17.06
CA LEU A 20 17.27 15.35 -17.18
C LEU A 20 17.91 15.65 -15.82
N ARG A 21 17.21 16.40 -14.96
CA ARG A 21 17.64 16.69 -13.59
C ARG A 21 17.82 15.40 -12.78
N LYS A 22 16.94 14.42 -12.96
CA LYS A 22 17.03 13.11 -12.29
C LYS A 22 18.23 12.29 -12.79
N VAL A 23 18.46 12.26 -14.10
CA VAL A 23 19.63 11.59 -14.72
C VAL A 23 20.94 12.24 -14.30
N LEU A 24 21.03 13.57 -14.35
CA LEU A 24 22.23 14.32 -13.95
C LEU A 24 22.50 14.22 -12.44
N ARG A 25 21.46 14.10 -11.61
CA ARG A 25 21.59 13.85 -10.17
C ARG A 25 21.82 12.39 -9.79
N TYR A 26 21.63 11.46 -10.73
CA TYR A 26 21.81 10.04 -10.46
C TYR A 26 23.24 9.67 -10.00
N PRO A 27 24.33 10.12 -10.67
CA PRO A 27 25.69 9.85 -10.19
C PRO A 27 25.99 10.53 -8.83
N LEU A 28 25.32 11.65 -8.52
CA LEU A 28 25.43 12.31 -7.21
C LEU A 28 24.78 11.50 -6.07
N ARG A 29 23.92 10.51 -6.37
CA ARG A 29 23.36 9.56 -5.36
C ARG A 29 24.37 8.48 -4.93
N TRP A 30 25.46 8.30 -5.68
CA TRP A 30 26.56 7.40 -5.32
C TRP A 30 27.66 8.09 -4.49
N LEU A 31 27.54 9.39 -4.22
CA LEU A 31 28.47 10.09 -3.33
C LEU A 31 28.27 9.63 -1.86
N PRO A 32 29.36 9.29 -1.14
CA PRO A 32 29.29 8.89 0.26
C PRO A 32 28.60 9.98 1.10
N GLY A 33 27.64 9.60 1.94
CA GLY A 33 26.96 10.52 2.87
C GLY A 33 25.70 11.23 2.36
N ARG A 34 25.25 10.96 1.12
CA ARG A 34 23.97 11.48 0.57
C ARG A 34 22.90 10.42 0.31
N SER A 35 23.15 9.18 0.68
CA SER A 35 22.24 8.05 0.52
C SER A 35 21.10 8.10 1.54
N ALA A 36 20.17 9.05 1.40
CA ALA A 36 18.94 9.11 2.19
C ALA A 36 17.91 8.03 1.79
N GLU A 37 18.22 7.11 0.87
CA GLU A 37 17.25 6.15 0.33
C GLU A 37 17.87 4.77 0.13
N ALA A 38 18.20 4.13 1.25
CA ALA A 38 18.03 2.70 1.41
C ALA A 38 18.07 2.46 2.92
N ALA A 39 16.92 2.28 3.56
CA ALA A 39 16.93 1.41 4.73
C ALA A 39 17.68 0.15 4.27
N PRO A 40 18.79 -0.26 4.91
CA PRO A 40 19.53 -1.41 4.46
C PRO A 40 18.52 -2.55 4.24
N LYS A 41 18.65 -3.28 3.13
CA LYS A 41 17.81 -4.44 2.77
C LYS A 41 17.92 -5.58 3.81
N ALA A 42 18.35 -5.29 5.02
CA ALA A 42 18.43 -6.14 6.19
C ALA A 42 17.10 -6.85 6.45
N HIS A 43 15.95 -6.20 6.23
CA HIS A 43 14.67 -6.89 6.32
C HIS A 43 14.62 -8.10 5.39
N LEU A 44 15.17 -8.05 4.17
CA LEU A 44 15.19 -9.20 3.25
C LEU A 44 16.03 -10.39 3.75
N LEU A 45 16.93 -10.16 4.71
CA LEU A 45 17.75 -11.21 5.33
C LEU A 45 17.05 -11.90 6.50
N LEU A 46 15.89 -11.40 6.93
CA LEU A 46 15.08 -12.04 7.96
C LEU A 46 14.52 -13.37 7.44
N PRO A 47 14.37 -14.38 8.32
CA PRO A 47 14.20 -15.78 7.92
C PRO A 47 12.90 -16.04 7.16
N ASP A 48 11.79 -15.51 7.63
CA ASP A 48 10.44 -15.79 7.10
C ASP A 48 9.67 -14.52 6.71
N ALA A 49 8.56 -14.70 5.98
CA ALA A 49 7.76 -13.57 5.48
C ALA A 49 7.20 -12.70 6.61
N ARG A 50 6.77 -13.31 7.72
CA ARG A 50 6.22 -12.58 8.88
C ARG A 50 7.28 -11.67 9.47
N ALA A 51 8.49 -12.16 9.72
CA ALA A 51 9.59 -11.36 10.22
C ALA A 51 9.96 -10.22 9.25
N ARG A 52 10.03 -10.52 7.95
CA ARG A 52 10.32 -9.54 6.90
C ARG A 52 9.31 -8.39 6.88
N PHE A 53 8.01 -8.70 6.83
CA PHE A 53 6.96 -7.69 6.76
C PHE A 53 6.78 -6.94 8.09
N THR A 54 7.05 -7.59 9.23
CA THR A 54 7.03 -6.92 10.54
C THR A 54 8.12 -5.86 10.62
N ASP A 55 9.36 -6.17 10.22
CA ASP A 55 10.45 -5.17 10.19
C ASP A 55 10.16 -4.02 9.20
N ILE A 56 9.58 -4.34 8.03
CA ILE A 56 9.13 -3.33 7.06
C ILE A 56 8.11 -2.36 7.69
N PHE A 57 7.14 -2.89 8.43
CA PHE A 57 6.11 -2.11 9.11
C PHE A 57 6.69 -1.25 10.24
N GLU A 58 7.46 -1.84 11.14
CA GLU A 58 8.02 -1.16 12.32
C GLU A 58 8.99 -0.05 11.93
N ARG A 59 9.83 -0.28 10.93
CA ARG A 59 10.78 0.72 10.42
C ARG A 59 10.17 1.70 9.42
N ARG A 60 8.87 1.59 9.11
CA ARG A 60 8.17 2.41 8.11
C ARG A 60 8.90 2.44 6.76
N VAL A 61 9.42 1.29 6.32
CA VAL A 61 10.30 1.20 5.12
C VAL A 61 9.62 1.68 3.85
N TRP A 62 8.30 1.51 3.73
CA TRP A 62 7.55 2.01 2.57
C TRP A 62 7.47 3.54 2.50
N GLY A 63 7.77 4.26 3.58
CA GLY A 63 8.00 5.70 3.60
C GLY A 63 6.79 6.56 3.24
N ALA A 64 5.57 6.03 3.34
CA ALA A 64 4.34 6.80 3.14
C ALA A 64 3.88 7.43 4.46
N GLU A 65 3.54 8.72 4.42
CA GLU A 65 3.05 9.46 5.58
C GLU A 65 1.61 9.05 5.95
N GLU A 66 0.76 8.79 4.95
CA GLU A 66 -0.66 8.53 5.14
C GLU A 66 -0.96 7.12 5.65
N SER A 67 -0.29 6.11 5.07
CA SER A 67 -0.58 4.70 5.34
C SER A 67 0.70 3.95 5.68
N ALA A 68 0.63 3.16 6.76
CA ALA A 68 1.67 2.23 7.15
C ALA A 68 1.88 1.12 6.12
N SER A 69 0.99 0.96 5.14
CA SER A 69 1.06 -0.02 4.04
C SER A 69 1.62 0.56 2.73
N GLY A 70 2.12 1.80 2.76
CA GLY A 70 2.78 2.45 1.61
C GLY A 70 1.84 3.27 0.73
N TYR A 71 2.41 3.92 -0.29
CA TYR A 71 1.70 4.89 -1.15
C TYR A 71 0.51 4.29 -1.92
N GLY A 72 0.59 2.99 -2.25
CA GLY A 72 -0.49 2.27 -2.93
C GLY A 72 -1.77 2.14 -2.09
N SER A 73 -1.66 2.30 -0.77
CA SER A 73 -2.79 2.25 0.17
C SER A 73 -3.34 3.63 0.52
N SER A 74 -2.90 4.68 -0.19
CA SER A 74 -3.41 6.04 0.01
C SER A 74 -4.85 6.21 -0.52
N ILE A 75 -5.58 7.16 0.08
CA ILE A 75 -6.96 7.50 -0.28
C ILE A 75 -7.06 7.94 -1.75
N GLU A 76 -6.06 8.68 -2.25
CA GLU A 76 -6.03 9.12 -3.65
C GLU A 76 -5.72 7.96 -4.60
N TYR A 77 -4.69 7.15 -4.31
CA TYR A 77 -4.31 6.02 -5.17
C TYR A 77 -5.46 5.02 -5.33
N THR A 78 -6.21 4.79 -4.25
CA THR A 78 -7.31 3.82 -4.19
C THR A 78 -8.67 4.39 -4.62
N ARG A 79 -8.75 5.67 -5.00
CA ARG A 79 -10.02 6.36 -5.32
C ARG A 79 -10.90 5.61 -6.33
N ARG A 80 -10.30 5.04 -7.39
CA ARG A 80 -11.06 4.28 -8.40
C ARG A 80 -11.57 2.94 -7.86
N LEU A 81 -10.78 2.25 -7.04
CA LEU A 81 -11.19 1.00 -6.41
C LEU A 81 -12.36 1.22 -5.45
N ARG A 82 -12.26 2.26 -4.61
CA ARG A 82 -13.33 2.64 -3.67
C ARG A 82 -14.64 3.00 -4.35
N ALA A 83 -14.60 3.53 -5.58
CA ALA A 83 -15.81 3.80 -6.36
C ALA A 83 -16.42 2.53 -6.99
N ALA A 84 -15.58 1.57 -7.40
CA ALA A 84 -16.02 0.37 -8.12
C ALA A 84 -16.47 -0.76 -7.19
N LEU A 85 -15.79 -0.97 -6.06
CA LEU A 85 -16.07 -2.08 -5.15
C LEU A 85 -17.51 -2.12 -4.60
N PRO A 86 -18.11 -1.01 -4.13
CA PRO A 86 -19.51 -1.00 -3.69
C PRO A 86 -20.49 -1.50 -4.76
N GLN A 87 -20.27 -1.08 -6.02
CA GLN A 87 -21.11 -1.48 -7.15
C GLN A 87 -20.95 -2.98 -7.42
N LEU A 88 -19.71 -3.49 -7.36
CA LEU A 88 -19.42 -4.90 -7.54
C LEU A 88 -20.05 -5.75 -6.43
N PHE A 89 -19.96 -5.31 -5.17
CA PHE A 89 -20.58 -5.98 -4.04
C PHE A 89 -22.10 -6.08 -4.22
N ALA A 90 -22.75 -5.01 -4.64
CA ALA A 90 -24.19 -5.01 -4.92
C ALA A 90 -24.56 -5.95 -6.09
N GLN A 91 -23.81 -5.90 -7.20
CA GLN A 91 -24.06 -6.73 -8.38
C GLN A 91 -23.93 -8.22 -8.09
N LEU A 92 -22.90 -8.60 -7.33
CA LEU A 92 -22.62 -9.98 -6.96
C LEU A 92 -23.35 -10.42 -5.67
N ARG A 93 -24.11 -9.52 -5.05
CA ARG A 93 -24.80 -9.75 -3.75
C ARG A 93 -23.83 -10.23 -2.67
N VAL A 94 -22.65 -9.62 -2.60
CA VAL A 94 -21.63 -9.93 -1.59
C VAL A 94 -22.09 -9.38 -0.24
N SER A 95 -22.23 -10.27 0.74
CA SER A 95 -22.55 -9.91 2.13
C SER A 95 -21.33 -9.95 3.05
N ARG A 96 -20.23 -10.59 2.62
CA ARG A 96 -19.00 -10.73 3.41
C ARG A 96 -17.75 -10.72 2.53
N VAL A 97 -16.71 -10.03 2.98
CA VAL A 97 -15.41 -9.93 2.29
C VAL A 97 -14.28 -10.31 3.25
N LEU A 98 -13.36 -11.12 2.73
CA LEU A 98 -12.02 -11.29 3.28
C LEU A 98 -11.06 -10.41 2.46
N ASP A 99 -10.39 -9.47 3.14
CA ASP A 99 -9.31 -8.67 2.57
C ASP A 99 -7.97 -9.19 3.12
N ALA A 100 -7.11 -9.73 2.25
CA ALA A 100 -5.85 -10.34 2.64
C ALA A 100 -4.79 -10.20 1.53
N PRO A 101 -3.73 -9.38 1.70
CA PRO A 101 -3.39 -8.62 2.92
C PRO A 101 -4.22 -7.33 3.08
N CYS A 102 -4.73 -7.07 4.29
CA CYS A 102 -5.56 -5.89 4.58
C CYS A 102 -4.76 -4.63 4.97
N GLY A 103 -3.48 -4.78 5.33
CA GLY A 103 -2.66 -3.67 5.78
C GLY A 103 -3.25 -2.94 7.00
N ASP A 104 -3.03 -1.63 7.05
CA ASP A 104 -3.51 -0.74 8.13
C ASP A 104 -4.98 -0.33 8.01
N PHE A 105 -5.74 -1.00 7.14
CA PHE A 105 -7.16 -0.73 6.90
C PHE A 105 -7.46 0.72 6.47
N ASN A 106 -6.46 1.46 5.97
CA ASN A 106 -6.59 2.90 5.76
C ASN A 106 -7.70 3.28 4.76
N TRP A 107 -7.73 2.62 3.60
CA TRP A 107 -8.69 2.95 2.54
C TRP A 107 -9.92 2.05 2.55
N MET A 108 -9.78 0.78 2.95
CA MET A 108 -10.89 -0.17 3.02
C MET A 108 -11.92 0.20 4.09
N ARG A 109 -11.52 0.91 5.17
CA ARG A 109 -12.49 1.46 6.14
C ARG A 109 -13.57 2.31 5.48
N LEU A 110 -13.20 3.12 4.47
CA LEU A 110 -14.14 4.00 3.79
C LEU A 110 -15.11 3.22 2.88
N VAL A 111 -14.68 2.07 2.37
CA VAL A 111 -15.56 1.16 1.62
C VAL A 111 -16.52 0.49 2.60
N VAL A 112 -16.02 -0.05 3.70
CA VAL A 112 -16.85 -0.76 4.68
C VAL A 112 -17.83 0.18 5.38
N GLU A 113 -17.44 1.41 5.73
CA GLU A 113 -18.34 2.40 6.36
C GLU A 113 -19.49 2.83 5.44
N SER A 114 -19.30 2.78 4.12
CA SER A 114 -20.31 3.16 3.13
C SER A 114 -21.16 1.99 2.61
N ASN A 115 -20.93 0.77 3.10
CA ASN A 115 -21.61 -0.44 2.61
C ASN A 115 -22.01 -1.36 3.75
N ASP A 116 -23.14 -2.07 3.59
CA ASP A 116 -23.58 -3.06 4.57
C ASP A 116 -22.92 -4.42 4.28
N ILE A 117 -21.65 -4.55 4.66
CA ILE A 117 -20.84 -5.75 4.41
C ILE A 117 -20.08 -6.18 5.66
N ASP A 118 -20.06 -7.49 5.92
CA ASP A 118 -19.19 -8.09 6.92
C ASP A 118 -17.75 -8.10 6.40
N TYR A 119 -16.83 -7.52 7.16
CA TYR A 119 -15.43 -7.40 6.77
C TYR A 119 -14.52 -8.19 7.70
N ILE A 120 -13.63 -8.98 7.08
CA ILE A 120 -12.57 -9.72 7.73
C ILE A 120 -11.25 -9.27 7.12
N GLY A 121 -10.40 -8.62 7.91
CA GLY A 121 -9.06 -8.20 7.48
C GLY A 121 -7.99 -9.18 7.95
N GLY A 122 -7.26 -9.78 7.02
CA GLY A 122 -6.12 -10.64 7.27
C GLY A 122 -4.80 -9.97 6.87
N ASP A 123 -3.80 -9.97 7.74
CA ASP A 123 -2.44 -9.54 7.38
C ASP A 123 -1.41 -10.36 8.15
N ILE A 124 -0.24 -10.56 7.57
CA ILE A 124 0.83 -11.36 8.16
C ILE A 124 1.50 -10.63 9.34
N VAL A 125 1.39 -9.29 9.38
CA VAL A 125 2.01 -8.44 10.40
C VAL A 125 1.15 -8.37 11.67
N GLU A 126 1.50 -9.18 12.67
CA GLU A 126 0.76 -9.26 13.94
C GLU A 126 0.63 -7.93 14.70
N PRO A 127 1.70 -7.12 14.87
CA PRO A 127 1.57 -5.82 15.54
C PRO A 127 0.60 -4.87 14.83
N LEU A 128 0.55 -4.92 13.50
CA LEU A 128 -0.37 -4.12 12.70
C LEU A 128 -1.82 -4.58 12.90
N ILE A 129 -2.07 -5.88 12.91
CA ILE A 129 -3.39 -6.44 13.21
C ILE A 129 -3.84 -6.09 14.62
N ALA A 130 -2.94 -6.16 15.61
CA ALA A 130 -3.25 -5.72 16.97
C ALA A 130 -3.63 -4.23 17.03
N GLN A 131 -2.91 -3.37 16.30
CA GLN A 131 -3.25 -1.94 16.17
C GLN A 131 -4.62 -1.73 15.51
N ASN A 132 -4.92 -2.46 14.44
CA ASN A 132 -6.22 -2.38 13.76
C ASN A 132 -7.37 -2.77 14.71
N ARG A 133 -7.22 -3.87 15.46
CA ARG A 133 -8.23 -4.31 16.46
C ARG A 133 -8.46 -3.26 17.55
N ALA A 134 -7.40 -2.62 18.02
CA ALA A 134 -7.49 -1.57 19.04
C ALA A 134 -8.12 -0.28 18.49
N ARG A 135 -7.84 0.07 17.24
CA ARG A 135 -8.28 1.32 16.61
C ARG A 135 -9.69 1.25 16.03
N TYR A 136 -10.09 0.10 15.51
CA TYR A 136 -11.31 -0.07 14.74
C TYR A 136 -12.24 -1.08 15.42
N THR A 137 -13.20 -0.58 16.20
CA THR A 137 -14.19 -1.37 16.94
C THR A 137 -15.58 -1.24 16.30
N LEU A 138 -15.67 -1.58 15.00
CA LEU A 138 -16.94 -1.55 14.27
C LEU A 138 -17.64 -2.92 14.38
N PRO A 139 -18.98 -3.00 14.53
CA PRO A 139 -19.68 -4.27 14.76
C PRO A 139 -19.47 -5.35 13.70
N ARG A 140 -19.20 -4.96 12.45
CA ARG A 140 -19.05 -5.84 11.28
C ARG A 140 -17.61 -5.95 10.79
N VAL A 141 -16.64 -5.51 11.59
CA VAL A 141 -15.23 -5.51 11.22
C VAL A 141 -14.46 -6.37 12.22
N SER A 142 -13.73 -7.35 11.69
CA SER A 142 -12.81 -8.18 12.47
C SER A 142 -11.47 -8.26 11.76
N PHE A 143 -10.42 -8.48 12.54
CA PHE A 143 -9.06 -8.64 12.01
C PHE A 143 -8.42 -9.91 12.56
N LEU A 144 -7.58 -10.57 11.77
CA LEU A 144 -6.79 -11.72 12.17
C LEU A 144 -5.38 -11.70 11.57
N PRO A 145 -4.37 -12.23 12.29
CA PRO A 145 -3.11 -12.59 11.66
C PRO A 145 -3.37 -13.67 10.61
N LEU A 146 -2.93 -13.43 9.37
CA LEU A 146 -3.14 -14.36 8.27
C LEU A 146 -1.94 -14.32 7.32
N ASP A 147 -1.34 -15.49 7.07
CA ASP A 147 -0.42 -15.70 5.97
C ASP A 147 -1.22 -16.23 4.78
N ILE A 148 -1.18 -15.54 3.63
CA ILE A 148 -1.94 -15.94 2.43
C ILE A 148 -1.27 -17.05 1.62
N THR A 149 -0.07 -17.48 2.03
CA THR A 149 0.73 -18.47 1.32
C THR A 149 0.64 -19.87 1.92
N THR A 150 -0.04 -20.04 3.05
CA THR A 150 -0.19 -21.30 3.80
C THR A 150 -1.62 -21.50 4.25
#